data_AF-A0A0B2VN04-F1
#
_entry.id   AF-A0A0B2VN04-F1
#
_cell.length_a   1.000
_cell.length_b   1.000
_cell.length_c   1.000
_cell.angle_alpha   90.00
_cell.angle_beta   90.00
_cell.angle_gamma   90.00
#
_symmetry.space_group_name_H-M   'P 1'
#
loop_
_entity.id
_entity.type
_entity.pdbx_description
1 polymer ?
#
loop_
_entity_poly.entity_id
_entity_poly.type
_entity_poly.pdbx_seq_one_letter_code
_entity_poly.pdbx_strand_id
1 'polypeptide(L)'
;MWTKRKTLPITTVAVSDSSRSCGYPKTLMNGRGKANGTVEHESFGQFLFNKDKGTCLGRTAKSWVQILGFYAVFYSLLAAFWIGCLAIFLRTLDDKVPRYYGKGTIIGLNPGVGYQPWLLDDPDSTLIRFNVKDKSSYAKYVNTLDEYLLKYKNITATRICTGSQSNADLVKDGSAKAVGSDGSEDHLAESCRFELRPFEMAGCGAADDYGFREGKPCVVLSLNRLIGWKPIDYAKDSVPEAIRERYKPNFVTLYCDGTSDPDKEHLGHVSYIPEAGIDGKYYPYAVMPNYHQPIAMVRFDNPPRNKLVLVECRAYAQNIEHDITAKLGLVNFELLVEDIDSGTTVESR
;
A
#
# COMPACT_ATOMS: atom_id res chain seq x y z
N MET A 1 -38.80 -5.77 24.04
CA MET A 1 -39.61 -6.58 23.10
C MET A 1 -38.65 -7.52 22.37
N TRP A 2 -38.43 -8.69 22.97
CA TRP A 2 -37.46 -9.71 22.53
C TRP A 2 -38.21 -10.79 21.75
N THR A 3 -37.86 -11.05 20.50
CA THR A 3 -38.42 -12.16 19.70
C THR A 3 -37.40 -13.28 19.56
N LYS A 4 -37.68 -14.38 20.26
CA LYS A 4 -36.97 -15.66 20.28
C LYS A 4 -36.98 -16.34 18.89
N ARG A 5 -35.81 -16.75 18.38
CA ARG A 5 -35.69 -17.79 17.34
C ARG A 5 -35.69 -19.16 18.02
N LYS A 6 -36.59 -20.04 17.58
CA LYS A 6 -36.67 -21.44 18.00
C LYS A 6 -35.58 -22.25 17.30
N THR A 7 -34.78 -22.96 18.08
CA THR A 7 -33.88 -24.04 17.69
C THR A 7 -34.68 -25.32 17.43
N LEU A 8 -34.39 -26.02 16.33
CA LEU A 8 -34.91 -27.35 15.99
C LEU A 8 -33.84 -28.42 16.27
N PRO A 9 -34.21 -29.62 16.78
CA PRO A 9 -33.25 -30.63 17.18
C PRO A 9 -32.76 -31.53 16.03
N ILE A 10 -31.50 -31.95 16.17
CA ILE A 10 -30.78 -32.93 15.36
C ILE A 10 -31.41 -34.32 15.59
N THR A 11 -31.79 -35.02 14.52
CA THR A 11 -32.25 -36.42 14.58
C THR A 11 -31.32 -37.29 13.76
N THR A 12 -30.57 -38.15 14.44
CA THR A 12 -29.68 -39.17 13.89
C THR A 12 -30.52 -40.32 13.34
N VAL A 13 -30.41 -40.64 12.05
CA VAL A 13 -31.05 -41.80 11.43
C VAL A 13 -30.02 -42.91 11.27
N ALA A 14 -30.21 -43.99 12.04
CA ALA A 14 -29.51 -45.26 11.87
C ALA A 14 -30.10 -46.02 10.67
N VAL A 15 -29.24 -46.49 9.75
CA VAL A 15 -29.64 -47.37 8.64
C VAL A 15 -29.30 -48.79 9.04
N SER A 16 -30.35 -49.61 9.15
CA SER A 16 -30.29 -51.04 9.41
C SER A 16 -30.01 -51.84 8.13
N ASP A 17 -29.19 -52.88 8.31
CA ASP A 17 -28.78 -53.87 7.35
C ASP A 17 -29.96 -54.79 6.99
N SER A 18 -30.24 -54.97 5.69
CA SER A 18 -31.17 -56.01 5.22
C SER A 18 -30.66 -56.61 3.92
N SER A 19 -30.24 -57.85 4.03
CA SER A 19 -29.79 -58.77 2.99
C SER A 19 -30.96 -59.24 2.11
N ARG A 20 -30.86 -59.05 0.79
CA ARG A 20 -31.56 -59.87 -0.21
C ARG A 20 -30.66 -60.19 -1.40
N SER A 21 -30.58 -61.50 -1.62
CA SER A 21 -29.83 -62.22 -2.65
C SER A 21 -30.59 -62.18 -3.98
N CYS A 22 -29.90 -61.99 -5.11
CA CYS A 22 -30.42 -62.33 -6.43
C CYS A 22 -29.30 -62.64 -7.45
N GLY A 23 -29.20 -63.92 -7.81
CA GLY A 23 -28.90 -64.51 -9.13
C GLY A 23 -27.78 -63.96 -10.02
N TYR A 24 -26.75 -64.79 -10.24
CA TYR A 24 -25.68 -64.69 -11.25
C TYR A 24 -26.17 -64.76 -12.72
N PRO A 25 -25.33 -64.32 -13.69
CA PRO A 25 -24.48 -65.30 -14.38
C PRO A 25 -22.99 -64.90 -14.36
N LYS A 26 -22.15 -65.84 -13.94
CA LYS A 26 -20.68 -65.79 -14.07
C LYS A 26 -20.32 -65.97 -15.54
N THR A 27 -19.86 -64.92 -16.20
CA THR A 27 -19.10 -65.07 -17.45
C THR A 27 -17.63 -65.21 -17.09
N LEU A 28 -17.11 -66.41 -17.33
CA LEU A 28 -15.69 -66.77 -17.26
C LEU A 28 -14.88 -65.93 -18.26
N MET A 29 -14.00 -65.05 -17.77
CA MET A 29 -12.78 -64.71 -18.51
C MET A 29 -11.58 -65.36 -17.82
N ASN A 30 -11.19 -66.47 -18.43
CA ASN A 30 -10.02 -67.27 -18.14
C ASN A 30 -8.77 -66.50 -18.57
N GLY A 31 -8.16 -65.77 -17.64
CA GLY A 31 -6.88 -65.08 -17.81
C GLY A 31 -5.82 -65.67 -16.89
N ARG A 32 -5.33 -66.87 -17.23
CA ARG A 32 -4.28 -67.58 -16.50
C ARG A 32 -2.92 -66.93 -16.80
N GLY A 33 -2.58 -65.85 -16.10
CA GLY A 33 -1.24 -65.28 -16.05
C GLY A 33 -0.60 -65.54 -14.69
N LYS A 34 0.36 -66.46 -14.62
CA LYS A 34 1.14 -66.73 -13.41
C LYS A 34 1.88 -65.45 -12.97
N ALA A 35 1.59 -64.95 -11.78
CA ALA A 35 2.47 -64.00 -11.09
C ALA A 35 3.67 -64.78 -10.54
N ASN A 36 4.65 -65.06 -11.40
CA ASN A 36 6.01 -65.40 -10.99
C ASN A 36 6.90 -64.25 -11.45
N GLY A 37 7.10 -63.29 -10.56
CA GLY A 37 8.09 -62.24 -10.71
C GLY A 37 8.70 -62.01 -9.33
N THR A 38 9.91 -62.49 -9.15
CA THR A 38 10.81 -62.07 -8.07
C THR A 38 10.80 -60.54 -7.99
N VAL A 39 10.51 -59.98 -6.82
CA VAL A 39 10.76 -58.54 -6.58
C VAL A 39 12.26 -58.42 -6.42
N GLU A 40 12.97 -58.30 -7.53
CA GLU A 40 14.37 -57.91 -7.51
C GLU A 40 14.46 -56.48 -6.99
N HIS A 41 15.27 -56.29 -5.94
CA HIS A 41 15.66 -54.96 -5.49
C HIS A 41 16.47 -54.29 -6.61
N GLU A 42 15.79 -53.58 -7.52
CA GLU A 42 16.46 -52.75 -8.50
C GLU A 42 17.25 -51.65 -7.75
N SER A 43 18.55 -51.56 -8.02
CA SER A 43 19.38 -50.46 -7.53
C SER A 43 18.81 -49.13 -8.04
N PHE A 44 18.94 -48.03 -7.28
CA PHE A 44 18.44 -46.70 -7.68
C PHE A 44 18.91 -46.29 -9.10
N GLY A 45 20.11 -46.74 -9.51
CA GLY A 45 20.62 -46.56 -10.86
C GLY A 45 19.89 -47.36 -11.94
N GLN A 46 19.44 -48.59 -11.64
CA GLN A 46 18.64 -49.42 -12.56
C GLN A 46 17.20 -48.89 -12.68
N PHE A 47 16.65 -48.30 -11.61
CA PHE A 47 15.38 -47.58 -11.64
C PHE A 47 15.45 -46.33 -12.54
N LEU A 48 16.54 -45.55 -12.44
CA LEU A 48 16.79 -44.36 -13.27
C LEU A 48 16.91 -44.70 -14.75
N PHE A 49 17.72 -45.70 -15.11
CA PHE A 49 17.95 -46.10 -16.49
C PHE A 49 18.28 -47.59 -16.61
N ASN A 50 17.36 -48.36 -17.20
CA ASN A 50 17.54 -49.77 -17.48
C ASN A 50 17.84 -49.97 -18.98
N LYS A 51 19.11 -50.21 -19.30
CA LYS A 51 19.60 -50.38 -20.67
C LYS A 51 19.05 -51.64 -21.36
N ASP A 52 18.74 -52.69 -20.59
CA ASP A 52 18.29 -53.98 -21.11
C ASP A 52 16.81 -53.97 -21.49
N LYS A 53 15.99 -53.22 -20.74
CA LYS A 53 14.54 -53.04 -21.02
C LYS A 53 14.23 -51.78 -21.83
N GLY A 54 15.22 -50.91 -22.07
CA GLY A 54 15.04 -49.61 -22.74
C GLY A 54 14.09 -48.67 -21.99
N THR A 55 14.03 -48.78 -20.66
CA THR A 55 13.13 -48.00 -19.80
C THR A 55 13.91 -46.99 -18.97
N CYS A 56 13.41 -45.76 -18.90
CA CYS A 56 13.92 -44.70 -18.02
C CYS A 56 12.86 -44.38 -16.97
N LEU A 57 13.24 -44.33 -15.68
CA LEU A 57 12.32 -44.12 -14.55
C LEU A 57 11.11 -45.09 -14.59
N GLY A 58 11.38 -46.35 -14.94
CA GLY A 58 10.37 -47.41 -15.03
C GLY A 58 9.39 -47.34 -16.21
N ARG A 59 9.59 -46.46 -17.21
CA ARG A 59 8.71 -46.37 -18.41
C ARG A 59 9.50 -46.42 -19.72
N THR A 60 8.88 -46.95 -20.78
CA THR A 60 9.45 -46.97 -22.14
C THR A 60 9.43 -45.58 -22.77
N ALA A 61 10.35 -45.30 -23.71
CA ALA A 61 10.40 -44.02 -24.43
C ALA A 61 9.07 -43.67 -25.13
N LYS A 62 8.38 -44.68 -25.68
CA LYS A 62 7.04 -44.52 -26.28
C LYS A 62 6.01 -44.04 -25.25
N SER A 63 6.01 -44.62 -24.05
CA SER A 63 5.12 -44.19 -22.97
C SER A 63 5.43 -42.77 -22.54
N TRP A 64 6.71 -42.42 -22.37
CA TRP A 64 7.14 -41.05 -22.05
C TRP A 64 6.64 -40.02 -23.07
N VAL A 65 6.80 -40.28 -24.37
CA VAL A 65 6.30 -39.38 -25.42
C VAL A 65 4.76 -39.26 -25.37
N GLN A 66 4.04 -40.36 -25.14
CA GLN A 66 2.58 -40.34 -25.02
C GLN A 66 2.11 -39.54 -23.80
N ILE A 67 2.78 -39.70 -22.66
CA ILE A 67 2.47 -38.97 -21.43
C ILE A 67 2.77 -37.49 -21.60
N LEU A 68 3.94 -37.15 -22.15
CA LEU A 68 4.33 -35.76 -22.41
C LEU A 68 3.38 -35.10 -23.42
N GLY A 69 3.01 -35.80 -24.49
CA GLY A 69 2.03 -35.31 -25.46
C GLY A 69 0.65 -35.09 -24.84
N PHE A 70 0.19 -36.03 -24.00
CA PHE A 70 -1.07 -35.87 -23.25
C PHE A 70 -1.02 -34.64 -22.34
N TYR A 71 0.01 -34.49 -21.52
CA TYR A 71 0.15 -33.36 -20.61
C TYR A 71 0.32 -32.03 -21.36
N ALA A 72 1.03 -32.02 -22.49
CA ALA A 72 1.16 -30.82 -23.31
C ALA A 72 -0.20 -30.33 -23.81
N VAL A 73 -1.03 -31.22 -24.37
CA VAL A 73 -2.38 -30.86 -24.84
C VAL A 73 -3.29 -30.50 -23.68
N PHE A 74 -3.29 -31.31 -22.61
CA PHE A 74 -4.13 -31.09 -21.44
C PHE A 74 -3.84 -29.74 -20.78
N TYR A 75 -2.57 -29.43 -20.49
CA TYR A 75 -2.20 -28.15 -19.89
C TYR A 75 -2.39 -26.97 -20.84
N SER A 76 -2.25 -27.16 -22.16
CA SER A 76 -2.58 -26.10 -23.14
C SER A 76 -4.07 -25.74 -23.10
N LEU A 77 -4.95 -26.74 -23.07
CA LEU A 77 -6.40 -26.53 -22.95
C LEU A 77 -6.78 -25.92 -21.59
N LEU A 78 -6.17 -26.40 -20.50
CA LEU A 78 -6.39 -25.85 -19.17
C LEU A 78 -5.94 -24.39 -19.07
N ALA A 79 -4.77 -24.06 -19.63
CA ALA A 79 -4.26 -22.69 -19.68
C ALA A 79 -5.19 -21.79 -20.52
N ALA A 80 -5.66 -22.26 -21.68
CA ALA A 80 -6.61 -21.53 -22.50
C ALA A 80 -7.93 -21.25 -21.78
N PHE A 81 -8.47 -22.25 -21.06
CA PHE A 81 -9.66 -22.07 -20.24
C PHE A 81 -9.46 -21.04 -19.14
N TRP A 82 -8.32 -21.10 -18.43
CA TRP A 82 -7.99 -20.13 -17.38
C TRP A 82 -7.82 -18.72 -17.93
N ILE A 83 -7.12 -18.55 -19.06
CA ILE A 83 -6.97 -17.26 -19.75
C ILE A 83 -8.34 -16.71 -20.15
N GLY A 84 -9.23 -17.55 -20.68
CA GLY A 84 -10.59 -17.17 -21.03
C GLY A 84 -11.39 -16.66 -19.82
N CYS A 85 -11.34 -17.38 -18.70
CA CYS A 85 -11.98 -16.96 -17.45
C CYS A 85 -11.40 -15.63 -16.93
N LEU A 86 -10.07 -15.48 -16.95
CA LEU A 86 -9.40 -14.26 -16.53
C LEU A 86 -9.76 -13.08 -17.43
N ALA A 87 -9.83 -13.28 -18.75
CA ALA A 87 -10.20 -12.25 -19.71
C ALA A 87 -11.62 -11.74 -19.46
N ILE A 88 -12.59 -12.64 -19.24
CA ILE A 88 -13.96 -12.25 -18.90
C ILE A 88 -13.97 -11.46 -17.59
N PHE A 89 -13.28 -11.95 -16.56
CA PHE A 89 -13.18 -11.26 -15.27
C PHE A 89 -12.61 -9.83 -15.42
N LEU A 90 -11.49 -9.67 -16.12
CA LEU A 90 -10.88 -8.35 -16.36
C LEU A 90 -11.80 -7.42 -17.15
N ARG A 91 -12.62 -7.93 -18.07
CA ARG A 91 -13.63 -7.12 -18.80
C ARG A 91 -14.78 -6.63 -17.91
N THR A 92 -14.98 -7.21 -16.72
CA THR A 92 -16.02 -6.76 -15.78
C THR A 92 -15.53 -5.71 -14.77
N LEU A 93 -14.23 -5.37 -14.80
CA LEU A 93 -13.65 -4.36 -13.92
C LEU A 93 -13.58 -3.01 -14.63
N ASP A 94 -13.74 -1.94 -13.85
CA ASP A 94 -13.45 -0.58 -14.31
C ASP A 94 -11.94 -0.34 -14.11
N ASP A 95 -11.23 0.07 -15.16
CA ASP A 95 -9.78 0.28 -15.11
C ASP A 95 -9.37 1.45 -14.20
N LYS A 96 -10.30 2.36 -13.87
CA LYS A 96 -10.00 3.59 -13.14
C LYS A 96 -10.47 3.57 -11.68
N VAL A 97 -11.47 2.76 -11.36
CA VAL A 97 -12.11 2.74 -10.03
C VAL A 97 -12.07 1.34 -9.44
N PRO A 98 -11.56 1.17 -8.20
CA PRO A 98 -11.63 -0.12 -7.53
C PRO A 98 -13.08 -0.52 -7.28
N ARG A 99 -13.40 -1.81 -7.46
CA ARG A 99 -14.78 -2.32 -7.23
C ARG A 99 -15.20 -2.26 -5.77
N TYR A 100 -14.27 -2.44 -4.85
CA TYR A 100 -14.50 -2.40 -3.41
C TYR A 100 -13.63 -1.30 -2.79
N TYR A 101 -14.25 -0.22 -2.33
CA TYR A 101 -13.63 0.85 -1.56
C TYR A 101 -14.58 1.31 -0.44
N GLY A 102 -14.05 2.01 0.55
CA GLY A 102 -14.83 2.56 1.65
C GLY A 102 -15.04 1.57 2.81
N LYS A 103 -16.09 1.82 3.62
CA LYS A 103 -16.33 1.12 4.89
C LYS A 103 -16.54 -0.38 4.68
N GLY A 104 -15.83 -1.19 5.46
CA GLY A 104 -15.95 -2.66 5.42
C GLY A 104 -15.14 -3.34 4.30
N THR A 105 -14.30 -2.58 3.59
CA THR A 105 -13.35 -3.12 2.61
C THR A 105 -11.95 -3.25 3.22
N ILE A 106 -11.09 -4.06 2.59
CA ILE A 106 -9.68 -4.24 3.03
C ILE A 106 -8.91 -2.91 2.99
N ILE A 107 -9.28 -2.00 2.08
CA ILE A 107 -8.69 -0.65 1.96
C ILE A 107 -9.04 0.22 3.19
N GLY A 108 -10.19 -0.04 3.82
CA GLY A 108 -10.64 0.69 5.00
C GLY A 108 -11.04 2.14 4.74
N LEU A 109 -11.19 2.90 5.82
CA LEU A 109 -11.51 4.34 5.82
C LEU A 109 -10.44 5.19 6.52
N ASN A 110 -9.40 4.57 7.04
CA ASN A 110 -8.40 5.25 7.84
C ASN A 110 -7.12 5.46 7.01
N PRO A 111 -6.79 6.69 6.60
CA PRO A 111 -5.62 6.93 5.77
C PRO A 111 -4.32 6.73 6.57
N GLY A 112 -3.35 6.07 5.95
CA GLY A 112 -1.96 6.11 6.40
C GLY A 112 -1.31 7.46 6.08
N VAL A 113 -0.20 7.76 6.76
CA VAL A 113 0.65 8.91 6.45
C VAL A 113 1.87 8.38 5.68
N GLY A 114 2.27 9.08 4.64
CA GLY A 114 3.52 8.85 3.92
C GLY A 114 4.42 10.07 4.06
N TYR A 115 5.74 9.85 3.98
CA TYR A 115 6.73 10.92 4.01
C TYR A 115 7.62 10.91 2.76
N GLN A 116 8.22 12.05 2.45
CA GLN A 116 9.30 12.21 1.47
C GLN A 116 10.34 13.17 2.02
N PRO A 117 11.64 12.99 1.71
CA PRO A 117 12.18 12.07 0.71
C PRO A 117 12.43 10.65 1.24
N TRP A 118 11.93 9.65 0.51
CA TRP A 118 12.26 8.24 0.69
C TRP A 118 13.04 7.75 -0.53
N LEU A 119 14.17 7.07 -0.30
CA LEU A 119 15.10 6.71 -1.37
C LEU A 119 14.76 5.32 -1.93
N LEU A 120 14.62 5.23 -3.25
CA LEU A 120 14.35 3.96 -3.95
C LEU A 120 15.52 2.98 -3.90
N ASP A 121 16.75 3.48 -3.79
CA ASP A 121 17.97 2.66 -3.78
C ASP A 121 18.12 1.83 -2.49
N ASP A 122 17.41 2.21 -1.42
CA ASP A 122 17.43 1.52 -0.13
C ASP A 122 16.00 1.42 0.44
N PRO A 123 15.17 0.52 -0.12
CA PRO A 123 13.74 0.50 0.16
C PRO A 123 13.40 0.02 1.58
N ASP A 124 14.29 -0.71 2.23
CA ASP A 124 14.08 -1.21 3.59
C ASP A 124 14.45 -0.17 4.65
N SER A 125 15.17 0.89 4.25
CA SER A 125 15.64 1.95 5.14
C SER A 125 14.68 3.14 5.17
N THR A 126 14.34 3.56 6.39
CA THR A 126 13.62 4.82 6.62
C THR A 126 14.54 5.98 7.00
N LEU A 127 15.85 5.80 6.84
CA LEU A 127 16.87 6.73 7.33
C LEU A 127 17.14 7.90 6.37
N ILE A 128 16.93 9.11 6.88
CA ILE A 128 17.39 10.36 6.30
C ILE A 128 18.72 10.71 6.97
N ARG A 129 19.83 10.30 6.35
CA ARG A 129 21.21 10.56 6.81
C ARG A 129 21.97 11.40 5.81
N PHE A 130 22.44 12.55 6.25
CA PHE A 130 23.28 13.43 5.45
C PHE A 130 24.23 14.25 6.31
N ASN A 131 25.30 14.73 5.70
CA ASN A 131 26.28 15.61 6.31
C ASN A 131 26.12 17.02 5.76
N VAL A 132 25.95 18.01 6.65
CA VAL A 132 25.73 19.41 6.28
C VAL A 132 26.91 19.98 5.49
N LYS A 133 28.13 19.52 5.77
CA LYS A 133 29.37 19.95 5.10
C LYS A 133 29.57 19.33 3.72
N ASP A 134 28.91 18.22 3.43
CA ASP A 134 29.04 17.51 2.16
C ASP A 134 27.76 17.60 1.33
N LYS A 135 27.79 18.43 0.28
CA LYS A 135 26.65 18.60 -0.65
C LYS A 135 26.22 17.31 -1.33
N SER A 136 27.16 16.41 -1.62
CA SER A 136 26.84 15.15 -2.30
C SER A 136 25.98 14.24 -1.42
N SER A 137 26.17 14.31 -0.10
CA SER A 137 25.43 13.51 0.87
C SER A 137 23.91 13.80 0.88
N TYR A 138 23.50 15.06 0.75
CA TYR A 138 22.08 15.45 0.73
C TYR A 138 21.49 15.69 -0.67
N ALA A 139 22.33 15.78 -1.71
CA ALA A 139 21.85 15.98 -3.09
C ALA A 139 20.84 14.91 -3.52
N LYS A 140 21.00 13.65 -3.08
CA LYS A 140 20.06 12.56 -3.34
C LYS A 140 18.64 12.87 -2.83
N TYR A 141 18.53 13.43 -1.61
CA TYR A 141 17.24 13.79 -1.01
C TYR A 141 16.61 14.99 -1.71
N VAL A 142 17.42 15.99 -2.08
CA VAL A 142 16.97 17.17 -2.85
C VAL A 142 16.41 16.74 -4.21
N ASN A 143 17.13 15.87 -4.93
CA ASN A 143 16.68 15.36 -6.23
C ASN A 143 15.38 14.57 -6.12
N THR A 144 15.24 13.72 -5.09
CA THR A 144 13.99 12.99 -4.83
C THR A 144 12.82 13.93 -4.56
N LEU A 145 13.04 15.01 -3.80
CA LEU A 145 12.01 16.03 -3.56
C LEU A 145 11.64 16.80 -4.84
N ASP A 146 12.62 17.18 -5.65
CA ASP A 146 12.38 17.84 -6.94
C ASP A 146 11.53 16.97 -7.87
N GLU A 147 11.84 15.68 -7.97
CA GLU A 147 11.07 14.72 -8.76
C GLU A 147 9.66 14.52 -8.19
N TYR A 148 9.54 14.33 -6.87
CA TYR A 148 8.25 14.15 -6.20
C TYR A 148 7.32 15.36 -6.37
N LEU A 149 7.87 16.58 -6.32
CA LEU A 149 7.12 17.83 -6.42
C LEU A 149 6.88 18.26 -7.87
N LEU A 150 7.53 17.64 -8.86
CA LEU A 150 7.43 18.01 -10.28
C LEU A 150 5.97 18.02 -10.78
N LYS A 151 5.15 17.07 -10.30
CA LYS A 151 3.74 16.96 -10.68
C LYS A 151 2.92 18.24 -10.43
N TYR A 152 3.25 19.01 -9.39
CA TYR A 152 2.49 20.22 -9.04
C TYR A 152 2.74 21.38 -10.01
N LYS A 153 3.76 21.29 -10.89
CA LYS A 153 3.97 22.25 -11.98
C LYS A 153 2.91 22.12 -13.08
N ASN A 154 2.30 20.94 -13.24
CA ASN A 154 1.25 20.72 -14.22
C ASN A 154 -0.09 21.25 -13.68
N ILE A 155 -0.60 22.34 -14.25
CA ILE A 155 -1.87 22.95 -13.83
C ILE A 155 -3.07 22.50 -14.68
N THR A 156 -2.88 21.57 -15.61
CA THR A 156 -3.94 21.06 -16.49
C THR A 156 -5.00 20.32 -15.67
N ALA A 157 -6.29 20.50 -15.99
CA ALA A 157 -7.40 19.92 -15.23
C ALA A 157 -7.36 20.25 -13.72
N THR A 158 -6.88 21.46 -13.39
CA THR A 158 -6.92 22.01 -12.03
C THR A 158 -7.57 23.38 -12.01
N ARG A 159 -8.32 23.68 -10.95
CA ARG A 159 -8.98 24.97 -10.72
C ARG A 159 -8.54 25.59 -9.39
N ILE A 160 -8.67 26.90 -9.28
CA ILE A 160 -8.43 27.61 -8.02
C ILE A 160 -9.67 27.47 -7.15
N CYS A 161 -9.50 26.91 -5.95
CA CYS A 161 -10.57 26.76 -4.96
C CYS A 161 -10.48 27.86 -3.91
N THR A 162 -11.51 28.69 -3.83
CA THR A 162 -11.61 29.86 -2.94
C THR A 162 -12.81 29.76 -1.99
N GLY A 163 -12.71 30.37 -0.81
CA GLY A 163 -13.79 30.38 0.17
C GLY A 163 -14.19 28.96 0.60
N SER A 164 -15.45 28.61 0.37
CA SER A 164 -16.02 27.29 0.70
C SER A 164 -15.87 26.26 -0.43
N GLN A 165 -15.25 26.60 -1.56
CA GLN A 165 -15.07 25.68 -2.68
C GLN A 165 -14.11 24.55 -2.31
N SER A 166 -14.47 23.33 -2.70
CA SER A 166 -13.71 22.13 -2.41
C SER A 166 -13.85 21.09 -3.51
N ASN A 167 -13.03 20.04 -3.47
CA ASN A 167 -13.21 18.88 -4.34
C ASN A 167 -14.53 18.13 -4.06
N ALA A 168 -15.13 18.31 -2.87
CA ALA A 168 -16.43 17.72 -2.54
C ALA A 168 -17.55 18.24 -3.45
N ASP A 169 -17.43 19.46 -3.97
CA ASP A 169 -18.41 20.07 -4.88
C ASP A 169 -18.56 19.27 -6.20
N LEU A 170 -17.54 18.49 -6.57
CA LEU A 170 -17.47 17.71 -7.81
C LEU A 170 -17.82 16.24 -7.61
N VAL A 171 -18.10 15.80 -6.39
CA VAL A 171 -18.41 14.40 -6.06
C VAL A 171 -19.88 14.27 -5.70
N LYS A 172 -20.67 13.66 -6.59
CA LYS A 172 -22.11 13.42 -6.37
C LYS A 172 -22.31 12.09 -5.65
N ASP A 173 -23.16 12.06 -4.62
CA ASP A 173 -23.65 10.83 -3.95
C ASP A 173 -22.56 9.79 -3.56
N GLY A 174 -21.36 10.26 -3.18
CA GLY A 174 -20.26 9.37 -2.80
C GLY A 174 -19.64 8.59 -3.97
N SER A 175 -19.82 9.06 -5.21
CA SER A 175 -19.23 8.47 -6.40
C SER A 175 -17.70 8.41 -6.32
N ALA A 176 -17.12 7.33 -6.84
CA ALA A 176 -15.68 7.22 -6.97
C ALA A 176 -15.09 8.13 -8.06
N LYS A 177 -15.91 8.59 -9.02
CA LYS A 177 -15.51 9.50 -10.10
C LYS A 177 -16.08 10.88 -9.82
N ALA A 178 -15.26 11.91 -10.01
CA ALA A 178 -15.76 13.28 -9.98
C ALA A 178 -16.43 13.63 -11.32
N VAL A 179 -17.43 14.51 -11.27
CA VAL A 179 -18.18 15.00 -12.43
C VAL A 179 -17.75 16.44 -12.72
N GLY A 180 -17.75 16.85 -13.99
CA GLY A 180 -17.52 18.24 -14.37
C GLY A 180 -18.49 19.20 -13.69
N SER A 181 -18.08 20.46 -13.53
CA SER A 181 -18.87 21.50 -12.84
C SER A 181 -20.25 21.77 -13.46
N ASP A 182 -20.46 21.39 -14.73
CA ASP A 182 -21.76 21.50 -15.43
C ASP A 182 -22.64 20.24 -15.30
N GLY A 183 -22.14 19.19 -14.65
CA GLY A 183 -22.83 17.91 -14.49
C GLY A 183 -22.74 16.96 -15.68
N SER A 184 -22.03 17.32 -16.76
CA SER A 184 -21.77 16.46 -17.91
C SER A 184 -20.63 15.48 -17.64
N GLU A 185 -20.71 14.29 -18.25
CA GLU A 185 -19.63 13.30 -18.23
C GLU A 185 -18.49 13.63 -19.21
N ASP A 186 -18.73 14.55 -20.16
CA ASP A 186 -17.76 14.93 -21.19
C ASP A 186 -16.75 15.98 -20.70
N HIS A 187 -17.12 16.85 -19.75
CA HIS A 187 -16.20 17.81 -19.17
C HIS A 187 -15.37 17.19 -18.03
N LEU A 188 -14.04 17.26 -18.18
CA LEU A 188 -13.08 16.76 -17.20
C LEU A 188 -13.27 17.46 -15.85
N ALA A 189 -13.40 16.68 -14.77
CA ALA A 189 -13.48 17.23 -13.42
C ALA A 189 -12.14 17.89 -13.02
N GLU A 190 -12.18 19.19 -12.71
CA GLU A 190 -11.00 19.97 -12.37
C GLU A 190 -10.73 19.94 -10.87
N SER A 191 -9.60 19.35 -10.47
CA SER A 191 -9.22 19.24 -9.06
C SER A 191 -8.77 20.59 -8.49
N CYS A 192 -8.94 20.80 -7.18
CA CYS A 192 -8.38 21.96 -6.50
C CYS A 192 -6.85 22.00 -6.67
N ARG A 193 -6.35 23.08 -7.27
CA ARG A 193 -4.92 23.31 -7.50
C ARG A 193 -4.20 23.49 -6.18
N PHE A 194 -3.21 22.63 -5.93
CA PHE A 194 -2.28 22.77 -4.83
C PHE A 194 -1.06 23.62 -5.24
N GLU A 195 -0.72 24.62 -4.45
CA GLU A 195 0.39 25.56 -4.71
C GLU A 195 1.56 25.33 -3.74
N LEU A 196 2.79 25.37 -4.26
CA LEU A 196 4.01 25.13 -3.47
C LEU A 196 4.59 26.40 -2.80
N ARG A 197 4.09 27.58 -3.19
CA ARG A 197 4.59 28.89 -2.71
C ARG A 197 4.74 28.99 -1.18
N PRO A 198 3.82 28.46 -0.34
CA PRO A 198 3.99 28.51 1.11
C PRO A 198 5.27 27.82 1.61
N PHE A 199 5.72 26.76 0.95
CA PHE A 199 6.95 26.04 1.30
C PHE A 199 8.20 26.82 0.87
N GLU A 200 8.18 27.39 -0.33
CA GLU A 200 9.25 28.23 -0.86
C GLU A 200 9.52 29.43 0.07
N MET A 201 8.46 30.11 0.51
CA MET A 201 8.57 31.24 1.44
C MET A 201 9.08 30.85 2.83
N ALA A 202 8.97 29.57 3.20
CA ALA A 202 9.39 29.05 4.50
C ALA A 202 10.81 28.42 4.47
N GLY A 203 11.56 28.60 3.38
CA GLY A 203 12.90 27.99 3.22
C GLY A 203 12.87 26.48 2.97
N CYS A 204 11.72 25.95 2.55
CA CYS A 204 11.54 24.56 2.12
C CYS A 204 11.33 24.47 0.60
N GLY A 205 11.85 25.44 -0.16
CA GLY A 205 11.81 25.42 -1.62
C GLY A 205 13.06 24.77 -2.23
N ALA A 206 13.00 24.52 -3.53
CA ALA A 206 14.14 24.02 -4.31
C ALA A 206 15.35 24.98 -4.27
N ALA A 207 15.11 26.30 -4.15
CA ALA A 207 16.16 27.31 -4.06
C ALA A 207 17.03 27.18 -2.80
N ASP A 208 16.45 26.64 -1.71
CA ASP A 208 17.08 26.48 -0.41
C ASP A 208 17.54 25.03 -0.15
N ASP A 209 17.58 24.19 -1.21
CA ASP A 209 17.82 22.75 -1.11
C ASP A 209 16.90 22.08 -0.07
N TYR A 210 15.65 22.56 0.05
CA TYR A 210 14.67 22.08 1.04
C TYR A 210 15.21 22.11 2.49
N GLY A 211 16.08 23.07 2.82
CA GLY A 211 16.68 23.24 4.14
C GLY A 211 17.81 22.26 4.47
N PHE A 212 18.13 21.30 3.59
CA PHE A 212 19.22 20.34 3.83
C PHE A 212 20.59 21.02 3.95
N ARG A 213 20.83 22.06 3.14
CA ARG A 213 22.09 22.82 3.18
C ARG A 213 22.37 23.47 4.53
N GLU A 214 21.33 23.91 5.23
CA GLU A 214 21.45 24.53 6.56
C GLU A 214 21.44 23.49 7.70
N GLY A 215 21.29 22.20 7.36
CA GLY A 215 21.04 21.15 8.32
C GLY A 215 19.68 21.30 9.02
N LYS A 216 18.71 21.92 8.36
CA LYS A 216 17.32 22.10 8.81
C LYS A 216 16.37 21.46 7.80
N PRO A 217 16.44 20.14 7.60
CA PRO A 217 15.79 19.48 6.49
C PRO A 217 14.26 19.62 6.59
N CYS A 218 13.62 19.84 5.45
CA CYS A 218 12.18 19.79 5.30
C CYS A 218 11.74 18.41 4.82
N VAL A 219 10.84 17.77 5.55
CA VAL A 219 10.24 16.49 5.22
C VAL A 219 8.79 16.71 4.83
N VAL A 220 8.41 16.23 3.65
CA VAL A 220 7.03 16.27 3.17
C VAL A 220 6.22 15.19 3.85
N LEU A 221 5.02 15.52 4.30
CA LEU A 221 4.02 14.61 4.81
C LEU A 221 2.77 14.64 3.92
N SER A 222 2.21 13.47 3.63
CA SER A 222 1.02 13.31 2.80
C SER A 222 0.14 12.19 3.32
N LEU A 223 -1.17 12.28 3.12
CA LEU A 223 -2.10 11.20 3.44
C LEU A 223 -2.32 10.27 2.26
N ASN A 224 -2.47 8.98 2.52
CA ASN A 224 -2.89 8.01 1.51
C ASN A 224 -4.24 8.42 0.89
N ARG A 225 -4.35 8.24 -0.44
CA ARG A 225 -5.55 8.63 -1.19
C ARG A 225 -6.65 7.60 -0.98
N LEU A 226 -7.67 7.96 -0.23
CA LEU A 226 -8.86 7.14 -0.01
C LEU A 226 -10.07 7.78 -0.69
N ILE A 227 -10.74 7.01 -1.55
CA ILE A 227 -11.91 7.49 -2.31
C ILE A 227 -13.03 7.87 -1.34
N GLY A 228 -13.57 9.08 -1.51
CA GLY A 228 -14.68 9.60 -0.69
C GLY A 228 -14.29 10.01 0.73
N TRP A 229 -13.02 9.84 1.13
CA TRP A 229 -12.55 10.22 2.46
C TRP A 229 -12.33 11.74 2.56
N LYS A 230 -12.86 12.35 3.63
CA LYS A 230 -12.61 13.74 3.99
C LYS A 230 -12.37 13.86 5.50
N PRO A 231 -11.59 14.85 5.97
CA PRO A 231 -11.41 15.05 7.40
C PRO A 231 -12.73 15.37 8.09
N ILE A 232 -12.90 14.84 9.30
CA ILE A 232 -13.98 15.22 10.21
C ILE A 232 -13.38 16.04 11.37
N ASP A 233 -14.03 17.16 11.67
CA ASP A 233 -13.61 18.05 12.74
C ASP A 233 -13.82 17.44 14.12
N TYR A 234 -12.90 17.74 15.03
CA TYR A 234 -13.10 17.46 16.44
C TYR A 234 -14.18 18.39 17.01
N ALA A 235 -14.91 17.90 18.02
CA ALA A 235 -15.67 18.79 18.88
C ALA A 235 -14.70 19.72 19.64
N LYS A 236 -15.15 20.92 20.01
CA LYS A 236 -14.29 21.96 20.62
C LYS A 236 -13.53 21.47 21.87
N ASP A 237 -14.16 20.60 22.65
CA ASP A 237 -13.66 20.00 23.89
C ASP A 237 -12.90 18.69 23.67
N SER A 238 -12.95 18.11 22.47
CA SER A 238 -12.30 16.84 22.14
C SER A 238 -11.01 17.00 21.33
N VAL A 239 -10.51 18.22 21.16
CA VAL A 239 -9.26 18.47 20.42
C VAL A 239 -8.07 17.95 21.24
N PRO A 240 -7.24 17.04 20.67
CA PRO A 240 -6.06 16.53 21.35
C PRO A 240 -5.07 17.63 21.73
N GLU A 241 -4.45 17.49 22.90
CA GLU A 241 -3.54 18.50 23.46
C GLU A 241 -2.37 18.82 22.53
N ALA A 242 -1.77 17.79 21.91
CA ALA A 242 -0.62 17.92 21.00
C ALA A 242 -0.86 18.84 19.79
N ILE A 243 -2.12 19.04 19.38
CA ILE A 243 -2.46 19.89 18.23
C ILE A 243 -3.31 21.10 18.60
N ARG A 244 -3.66 21.27 19.89
CA ARG A 244 -4.68 22.23 20.32
C ARG A 244 -4.40 23.66 19.87
N GLU A 245 -3.13 24.06 19.89
CA GLU A 245 -2.71 25.42 19.53
C GLU A 245 -2.79 25.70 18.03
N ARG A 246 -2.57 24.67 17.19
CA ARG A 246 -2.56 24.78 15.72
C ARG A 246 -3.84 24.27 15.07
N TYR A 247 -4.76 23.71 15.86
CA TYR A 247 -5.97 23.11 15.34
C TYR A 247 -6.85 24.14 14.64
N LYS A 248 -7.29 23.79 13.43
CA LYS A 248 -8.25 24.57 12.66
C LYS A 248 -9.32 23.65 12.09
N PRO A 249 -10.61 24.03 12.15
CA PRO A 249 -11.67 23.27 11.49
C PRO A 249 -11.41 23.14 9.99
N ASN A 250 -11.81 22.01 9.42
CA ASN A 250 -11.58 21.58 8.05
C ASN A 250 -10.09 21.45 7.69
N PHE A 251 -9.22 21.15 8.64
CA PHE A 251 -7.80 20.85 8.38
C PHE A 251 -7.43 19.48 8.97
N VAL A 252 -6.52 18.79 8.30
CA VAL A 252 -5.79 17.65 8.89
C VAL A 252 -4.52 18.20 9.53
N THR A 253 -4.51 18.30 10.84
CA THR A 253 -3.34 18.80 11.57
C THR A 253 -2.31 17.70 11.72
N LEU A 254 -1.05 17.98 11.40
CA LEU A 254 0.07 17.04 11.52
C LEU A 254 0.90 17.40 12.75
N TYR A 255 1.40 16.40 13.46
CA TYR A 255 2.30 16.57 14.59
C TYR A 255 3.36 15.47 14.57
N CYS A 256 4.61 15.87 14.67
CA CYS A 256 5.78 14.99 14.71
C CYS A 256 6.48 15.12 16.05
N ASP A 257 6.88 13.97 16.59
CA ASP A 257 7.56 13.86 17.88
C ASP A 257 8.56 12.70 17.87
N GLY A 258 9.35 12.55 18.93
CA GLY A 258 10.21 11.39 19.12
C GLY A 258 9.43 10.12 19.47
N THR A 259 9.87 8.97 18.95
CA THR A 259 9.22 7.68 19.23
C THR A 259 9.36 7.24 20.71
N SER A 260 10.48 7.61 21.34
CA SER A 260 10.81 7.32 22.74
C SER A 260 11.10 8.60 23.52
N ASP A 261 11.04 8.56 24.86
CA ASP A 261 11.32 9.76 25.67
C ASP A 261 12.70 10.39 25.40
N PRO A 262 13.79 9.60 25.20
CA PRO A 262 15.03 10.15 24.69
C PRO A 262 14.87 10.85 23.35
N ASP A 263 14.18 10.26 22.36
CA ASP A 263 14.02 10.91 21.05
C ASP A 263 13.27 12.24 21.17
N LYS A 264 12.24 12.32 22.03
CA LYS A 264 11.45 13.55 22.25
C LYS A 264 12.32 14.68 22.79
N GLU A 265 13.19 14.37 23.76
CA GLU A 265 14.12 15.34 24.33
C GLU A 265 15.16 15.84 23.30
N HIS A 266 15.52 14.99 22.32
CA HIS A 266 16.56 15.31 21.34
C HIS A 266 16.03 15.93 20.04
N LEU A 267 14.77 15.69 19.65
CA LEU A 267 14.23 16.12 18.35
C LEU A 267 14.32 17.63 18.13
N GLY A 268 14.19 18.42 19.20
CA GLY A 268 14.20 19.87 19.16
C GLY A 268 12.91 20.46 18.59
N HIS A 269 12.97 21.73 18.16
CA HIS A 269 11.80 22.44 17.63
C HIS A 269 11.48 22.00 16.19
N VAL A 270 10.21 21.67 15.94
CA VAL A 270 9.68 21.30 14.63
C VAL A 270 8.66 22.35 14.18
N SER A 271 8.93 22.98 13.04
CA SER A 271 8.01 23.92 12.39
C SER A 271 7.13 23.20 11.36
N TYR A 272 5.86 23.62 11.25
CA TYR A 272 4.87 23.02 10.36
C TYR A 272 4.43 24.00 9.29
N ILE A 273 4.36 23.53 8.04
CA ILE A 273 4.01 24.36 6.89
C ILE A 273 2.92 23.63 6.08
N PRO A 274 1.73 24.24 5.89
CA PRO A 274 1.16 25.31 6.70
C PRO A 274 1.03 24.90 8.18
N GLU A 275 0.99 25.87 9.09
CA GLU A 275 0.95 25.63 10.53
C GLU A 275 -0.26 24.78 10.97
N ALA A 276 -1.45 25.05 10.39
CA ALA A 276 -2.67 24.30 10.67
C ALA A 276 -2.69 22.88 10.07
N GLY A 277 -1.75 22.56 9.17
CA GLY A 277 -1.68 21.32 8.43
C GLY A 277 -2.33 21.39 7.04
N ILE A 278 -2.89 20.26 6.60
CA ILE A 278 -3.42 20.09 5.24
C ILE A 278 -4.88 20.58 5.19
N ASP A 279 -5.16 21.50 4.27
CA ASP A 279 -6.51 22.04 4.06
C ASP A 279 -7.49 20.98 3.52
N GLY A 280 -8.64 20.86 4.16
CA GLY A 280 -9.72 19.95 3.83
C GLY A 280 -10.34 20.19 2.45
N LYS A 281 -10.16 21.37 1.85
CA LYS A 281 -10.71 21.70 0.51
C LYS A 281 -10.23 20.78 -0.60
N TYR A 282 -9.05 20.18 -0.43
CA TYR A 282 -8.49 19.23 -1.40
C TYR A 282 -9.14 17.84 -1.30
N TYR A 283 -9.94 17.59 -0.27
CA TYR A 283 -10.67 16.35 -0.06
C TYR A 283 -12.15 16.51 -0.47
N PRO A 284 -12.84 15.40 -0.77
CA PRO A 284 -12.34 14.03 -0.82
C PRO A 284 -11.51 13.72 -2.07
N TYR A 285 -10.71 12.66 -1.99
CA TYR A 285 -10.17 12.06 -3.21
C TYR A 285 -11.30 11.38 -3.97
N ALA A 286 -11.39 11.68 -5.25
CA ALA A 286 -12.14 10.91 -6.23
C ALA A 286 -11.26 10.79 -7.47
N VAL A 287 -11.56 9.81 -8.31
CA VAL A 287 -10.89 9.63 -9.59
C VAL A 287 -11.20 10.83 -10.46
N MET A 288 -10.21 11.71 -10.57
CA MET A 288 -10.24 12.92 -11.38
C MET A 288 -8.87 13.12 -12.05
N PRO A 289 -8.84 13.68 -13.26
CA PRO A 289 -7.58 13.98 -13.94
C PRO A 289 -6.70 14.90 -13.11
N ASN A 290 -5.40 14.60 -13.11
CA ASN A 290 -4.37 15.43 -12.46
C ASN A 290 -4.73 15.87 -11.02
N TYR A 291 -5.27 14.97 -10.21
CA TYR A 291 -5.52 15.25 -8.79
C TYR A 291 -4.22 15.61 -8.07
N HIS A 292 -4.12 16.87 -7.63
CA HIS A 292 -3.04 17.33 -6.78
C HIS A 292 -3.29 16.86 -5.35
N GLN A 293 -2.64 15.75 -4.98
CA GLN A 293 -2.65 15.29 -3.59
C GLN A 293 -2.06 16.37 -2.70
N PRO A 294 -2.79 16.83 -1.68
CA PRO A 294 -2.29 17.90 -0.85
C PRO A 294 -1.20 17.36 0.09
N ILE A 295 -0.23 18.21 0.40
CA ILE A 295 0.89 17.89 1.27
C ILE A 295 1.07 18.98 2.33
N ALA A 296 1.80 18.63 3.39
CA ALA A 296 2.42 19.59 4.29
C ALA A 296 3.91 19.28 4.37
N MET A 297 4.69 20.19 4.92
CA MET A 297 6.09 19.95 5.25
C MET A 297 6.32 20.21 6.73
N VAL A 298 7.20 19.42 7.32
CA VAL A 298 7.77 19.67 8.64
C VAL A 298 9.23 20.03 8.48
N ARG A 299 9.65 21.12 9.11
CA ARG A 299 11.04 21.58 9.12
C ARG A 299 11.62 21.35 10.50
N PHE A 300 12.70 20.61 10.57
CA PHE A 300 13.44 20.41 11.81
C PHE A 300 14.39 21.59 12.00
N ASP A 301 14.05 22.54 12.88
CA ASP A 301 14.79 23.79 12.99
C ASP A 301 16.13 23.64 13.70
N ASN A 302 16.21 22.71 14.64
CA ASN A 302 17.42 22.46 15.41
C ASN A 302 17.61 20.97 15.74
N PRO A 303 17.73 20.09 14.71
CA PRO A 303 17.94 18.68 14.94
C PRO A 303 19.33 18.43 15.55
N PRO A 304 19.48 17.41 16.40
CA PRO A 304 20.74 17.13 17.07
C PRO A 304 21.78 16.66 16.04
N ARG A 305 22.99 17.18 16.15
CA ARG A 305 24.10 16.81 15.26
C ARG A 305 24.71 15.48 15.70
N ASN A 306 25.10 14.66 14.72
CA ASN A 306 25.80 13.39 14.91
C ASN A 306 25.04 12.41 15.84
N LYS A 307 23.71 12.51 15.86
CA LYS A 307 22.84 11.65 16.66
C LYS A 307 21.63 11.22 15.85
N LEU A 308 21.33 9.93 15.94
CA LEU A 308 20.14 9.33 15.35
C LEU A 308 18.91 9.67 16.21
N VAL A 309 17.85 10.16 15.58
CA VAL A 309 16.55 10.40 16.23
C VAL A 309 15.47 9.67 15.45
N LEU A 310 14.66 8.89 16.16
CA LEU A 310 13.49 8.23 15.58
C LEU A 310 12.29 9.16 15.69
N VAL A 311 11.75 9.57 14.55
CA VAL A 311 10.63 10.51 14.46
C VAL A 311 9.35 9.77 14.12
N GLU A 312 8.28 10.07 14.84
CA GLU A 312 6.92 9.63 14.57
C GLU A 312 6.04 10.84 14.25
N CYS A 313 5.49 10.87 13.04
CA CYS A 313 4.55 11.88 12.60
C CYS A 313 3.14 11.31 12.52
N ARG A 314 2.18 11.95 13.20
CA ARG A 314 0.77 11.57 13.24
C ARG A 314 -0.11 12.62 12.56
N ALA A 315 -1.14 12.17 11.87
CA ALA A 315 -2.17 13.03 11.29
C ALA A 315 -3.43 13.02 12.17
N TYR A 316 -4.01 14.19 12.43
CA TYR A 316 -5.14 14.35 13.32
C TYR A 316 -6.37 14.87 12.57
N ALA A 317 -7.42 14.07 12.62
CA ALA A 317 -8.80 14.39 12.32
C ALA A 317 -9.67 13.39 13.12
N GLN A 318 -10.92 13.71 13.43
CA GLN A 318 -11.76 12.86 14.27
C GLN A 318 -11.93 11.43 13.73
N ASN A 319 -11.85 11.26 12.40
CA ASN A 319 -11.98 9.99 11.71
C ASN A 319 -10.63 9.35 11.30
N ILE A 320 -9.52 9.77 11.92
CA ILE A 320 -8.22 9.11 11.81
C ILE A 320 -7.94 8.41 13.13
N GLU A 321 -7.80 7.10 13.08
CA GLU A 321 -7.36 6.30 14.23
C GLU A 321 -5.85 6.07 14.13
N HIS A 322 -5.16 6.14 15.27
CA HIS A 322 -3.72 5.88 15.33
C HIS A 322 -3.48 4.44 15.78
N ASP A 323 -2.78 3.66 14.96
CA ASP A 323 -2.32 2.32 15.31
C ASP A 323 -0.89 2.16 14.81
N ILE A 324 0.03 1.95 15.74
CA ILE A 324 1.47 1.81 15.46
C ILE A 324 1.76 0.48 14.73
N THR A 325 1.08 -0.60 15.11
CA THR A 325 1.29 -1.93 14.51
C THR A 325 0.76 -1.98 13.09
N ALA A 326 -0.40 -1.37 12.86
CA ALA A 326 -1.01 -1.30 11.52
C ALA A 326 -0.54 -0.08 10.70
N LYS A 327 0.33 0.78 11.25
CA LYS A 327 0.80 2.05 10.65
C LYS A 327 -0.36 2.93 10.16
N LEU A 328 -1.43 2.99 10.95
CA LEU A 328 -2.62 3.77 10.63
C LEU A 328 -2.50 5.19 11.22
N GLY A 329 -2.79 6.20 10.39
CA GLY A 329 -2.77 7.60 10.80
C GLY A 329 -1.40 8.15 11.20
N LEU A 330 -0.31 7.40 11.00
CA LEU A 330 1.05 7.78 11.38
C LEU A 330 2.12 7.24 10.43
N VAL A 331 3.31 7.80 10.53
CA VAL A 331 4.51 7.36 9.82
C VAL A 331 5.75 7.58 10.68
N ASN A 332 6.68 6.64 10.60
CA ASN A 332 7.94 6.69 11.33
C ASN A 332 9.11 6.73 10.35
N PHE A 333 10.11 7.54 10.67
CA PHE A 333 11.37 7.59 9.94
C PHE A 333 12.50 8.01 10.87
N GLU A 334 13.73 7.78 10.41
CA GLU A 334 14.93 8.08 11.19
C GLU A 334 15.63 9.29 10.60
N LEU A 335 16.09 10.19 11.47
CA LEU A 335 16.83 11.39 11.08
C LEU A 335 18.21 11.40 11.73
N LEU A 336 19.24 11.51 10.90
CA LEU A 336 20.63 11.67 11.33
C LEU A 336 21.28 12.80 10.55
N VAL A 337 21.50 13.94 11.22
CA VAL A 337 22.20 15.07 10.62
C VAL A 337 23.64 15.09 11.10
N GLU A 338 24.58 14.84 10.20
CA GLU A 338 26.00 14.79 10.50
C GLU A 338 26.66 16.16 10.31
N ASP A 339 27.60 16.46 11.20
CA ASP A 339 28.52 17.58 11.11
C ASP A 339 29.91 17.06 11.43
N ILE A 340 30.48 16.37 10.44
CA ILE A 340 31.78 15.71 10.52
C ILE A 340 32.60 16.20 9.33
N ASP A 341 33.90 16.42 9.52
CA ASP A 341 34.77 16.75 8.41
C ASP A 341 34.91 15.53 7.48
N SER A 342 34.84 15.77 6.17
CA SER A 342 34.75 14.74 5.11
C SER A 342 35.94 13.76 5.02
N GLY A 343 36.87 13.79 5.96
CA GLY A 343 38.04 12.92 6.06
C GLY A 343 38.06 11.98 7.28
N THR A 344 37.07 12.01 8.18
CA THR A 344 36.99 11.07 9.31
C THR A 344 35.97 9.98 9.02
N THR A 345 36.45 8.83 8.53
CA THR A 345 35.64 7.62 8.45
C THR A 345 35.31 7.16 9.87
N VAL A 346 34.07 7.40 10.32
CA VAL A 346 33.55 6.77 11.52
C VAL A 346 33.19 5.33 11.15
N GLU A 347 33.99 4.39 11.63
CA GLU A 347 33.72 2.96 11.58
C GLU A 347 32.41 2.69 12.35
N SER A 348 31.35 2.29 11.64
CA SER A 348 30.10 1.86 12.26
C SER A 348 30.36 0.58 13.05
N ARG A 349 30.27 0.65 14.38
CA ARG A 349 30.27 -0.53 15.24
C ARG A 349 28.86 -1.03 15.48
#